data_AF-A0A947FAI5-F1
#
_entry.id   AF-A0A947FAI5-F1
#
_cell.length_a   1.000
_cell.length_b   1.000
_cell.length_c   1.000
_cell.angle_alpha   90.00
_cell.angle_beta   90.00
_cell.angle_gamma   90.00
#
_symmetry.space_group_name_H-M   'P 1'
#
loop_
_entity.id
_entity.type
_entity.pdbx_description
1 polymer ?
#
loop_
_entity_poly.entity_id
_entity_poly.type
_entity_poly.pdbx_seq_one_letter_code
_entity_poly.pdbx_strand_id
1 'polypeptide(L)'
;MNTEFKLSETSRLKFFTENKTAIIFSLKLIIAGGLLYYLASSIEYAEILSALQNANLYLILAALLLSVLNIYFQFAKWKLTCGQALNETKNLKIFHSLFYGFSAGIITPLRIGEYFGRAIAFKDKSLLRVTAATLIDKFFPLVIVVFLGSILSVLFLYFVFDISTYLALSLFIVLFTLFYLFF
;
A
#
# COMPACT_ATOMS: atom_id res chain seq x y z
N MET A 1 8.16 -42.09 -32.38
CA MET A 1 9.02 -41.11 -31.66
C MET A 1 8.29 -39.79 -31.35
N ASN A 2 7.33 -39.32 -32.16
CA ASN A 2 6.60 -38.05 -31.90
C ASN A 2 5.44 -38.12 -30.89
N THR A 3 4.89 -39.30 -30.58
CA THR A 3 3.68 -39.45 -29.74
C THR A 3 3.97 -39.41 -28.24
N GLU A 4 5.07 -40.02 -27.78
CA GLU A 4 5.46 -40.01 -26.36
C GLU A 4 5.92 -38.63 -25.88
N PHE A 5 6.61 -37.89 -26.74
CA PHE A 5 7.02 -36.51 -26.44
C PHE A 5 5.79 -35.61 -26.22
N LYS A 6 4.77 -35.73 -27.08
CA LYS A 6 3.51 -34.96 -27.00
C LYS A 6 2.65 -35.34 -25.78
N LEU A 7 2.69 -36.60 -25.35
CA LEU A 7 2.04 -37.08 -24.11
C LEU A 7 2.77 -36.57 -22.85
N SER A 8 4.10 -36.46 -22.90
CA SER A 8 4.89 -35.88 -21.80
C SER A 8 4.67 -34.36 -21.66
N GLU A 9 4.48 -33.66 -22.77
CA GLU A 9 4.24 -32.21 -22.79
C GLU A 9 2.84 -31.86 -22.27
N THR A 10 1.83 -32.62 -22.70
CA THR A 10 0.44 -32.44 -22.25
C THR A 10 0.26 -32.79 -20.78
N SER A 11 0.94 -33.80 -20.26
CA SER A 11 0.94 -34.14 -18.81
C SER A 11 1.65 -33.08 -17.96
N ARG A 12 2.78 -32.54 -18.42
CA ARG A 12 3.47 -31.40 -17.77
C ARG A 12 2.59 -30.15 -17.74
N LEU A 13 1.98 -29.79 -18.86
CA LEU A 13 1.08 -28.64 -18.94
C LEU A 13 -0.10 -28.80 -17.98
N LYS A 14 -0.72 -29.98 -17.93
CA LYS A 14 -1.84 -30.28 -17.03
C LYS A 14 -1.46 -30.17 -15.54
N PHE A 15 -0.26 -30.63 -15.17
CA PHE A 15 0.28 -30.48 -13.81
C PHE A 15 0.46 -29.01 -13.40
N PHE A 16 0.95 -28.15 -14.31
CA PHE A 16 1.10 -26.72 -14.03
C PHE A 16 -0.24 -25.99 -13.89
N THR A 17 -1.27 -26.39 -14.64
CA THR A 17 -2.61 -25.78 -14.51
C THR A 17 -3.32 -26.19 -13.23
N GLU A 18 -3.21 -27.47 -12.83
CA GLU A 18 -3.85 -27.98 -11.61
C GLU A 18 -3.19 -27.44 -10.33
N ASN A 19 -1.86 -27.27 -10.33
CA ASN A 19 -1.09 -26.85 -9.15
C ASN A 19 -0.64 -25.36 -9.18
N LYS A 20 -1.15 -24.56 -10.11
CA LYS A 20 -0.74 -23.15 -10.31
C LYS A 20 -0.74 -22.34 -9.02
N THR A 21 -1.79 -22.47 -8.19
CA THR A 21 -1.93 -21.72 -6.94
C THR A 21 -0.86 -22.10 -5.91
N ALA A 22 -0.56 -23.40 -5.79
CA ALA A 22 0.48 -23.90 -4.90
C ALA A 22 1.87 -23.47 -5.36
N ILE A 23 2.15 -23.54 -6.67
CA ILE A 23 3.42 -23.10 -7.24
C ILE A 23 3.63 -21.59 -7.01
N ILE A 24 2.61 -20.76 -7.26
CA ILE A 24 2.70 -19.31 -7.01
C ILE A 24 2.91 -19.01 -5.52
N PHE A 25 2.24 -19.73 -4.63
CA PHE A 25 2.41 -19.55 -3.19
C PHE A 25 3.82 -19.94 -2.73
N SER A 26 4.32 -21.10 -3.16
CA SER A 26 5.69 -21.55 -2.88
C SER A 26 6.72 -20.59 -3.43
N LEU A 27 6.53 -20.07 -4.65
CA LEU A 27 7.42 -19.07 -5.23
C LEU A 27 7.44 -17.77 -4.40
N LYS A 28 6.29 -17.29 -3.94
CA LYS A 28 6.21 -16.13 -3.04
C LYS A 28 6.95 -16.37 -1.72
N LEU A 29 6.82 -17.56 -1.13
CA LEU A 29 7.54 -17.93 0.08
C LEU A 29 9.05 -17.99 -0.13
N ILE A 30 9.51 -18.55 -1.26
CA ILE A 30 10.93 -18.60 -1.62
C ILE A 30 11.48 -17.19 -1.82
N ILE A 31 10.76 -16.32 -2.55
CA ILE A 31 11.18 -14.93 -2.76
C ILE A 31 11.24 -14.18 -1.43
N ALA A 32 10.20 -14.28 -0.60
CA ALA A 32 10.17 -13.62 0.71
C ALA A 32 11.28 -14.13 1.63
N GLY A 33 11.46 -15.45 1.73
CA GLY A 33 12.49 -16.09 2.54
C GLY A 33 13.90 -15.76 2.04
N GLY A 34 14.12 -15.79 0.72
CA GLY A 34 15.38 -15.41 0.09
C GLY A 34 15.73 -13.94 0.31
N LEU A 35 14.75 -13.03 0.18
CA LEU A 35 14.92 -11.61 0.51
C LEU A 35 15.25 -11.40 2.00
N LEU A 36 14.54 -12.08 2.90
CA LEU A 36 14.81 -11.99 4.34
C LEU A 36 16.18 -12.55 4.68
N TYR A 37 16.59 -13.66 4.07
CA TYR A 37 17.92 -14.22 4.24
C TYR A 37 19.00 -13.27 3.73
N TYR A 38 18.82 -12.72 2.53
CA TYR A 38 19.73 -11.73 1.95
C TYR A 38 19.84 -10.49 2.84
N LEU A 39 18.72 -9.98 3.35
CA LEU A 39 18.71 -8.83 4.24
C LEU A 39 19.42 -9.15 5.56
N ALA A 40 19.13 -10.30 6.16
CA ALA A 40 19.73 -10.71 7.42
C ALA A 40 21.24 -11.01 7.31
N SER A 41 21.71 -11.51 6.15
CA SER A 41 23.13 -11.74 5.91
C SER A 41 23.89 -10.48 5.52
N SER A 42 23.20 -9.48 4.97
CA SER A 42 23.80 -8.19 4.56
C SER A 42 23.89 -7.17 5.70
N ILE A 43 23.23 -7.40 6.84
CA ILE A 43 23.23 -6.47 7.97
C ILE A 43 24.22 -6.94 9.04
N GLU A 44 25.14 -6.05 9.42
CA GLU A 44 26.00 -6.29 10.58
C GLU A 44 25.20 -6.04 11.87
N TYR A 45 25.11 -7.05 12.73
CA TYR A 45 24.41 -6.93 14.03
C TYR A 45 24.94 -5.76 14.88
N ALA A 46 26.23 -5.45 14.77
CA ALA A 46 26.86 -4.33 15.46
C ALA A 46 26.30 -2.97 15.02
N GLU A 47 25.97 -2.81 13.74
CA GLU A 47 25.36 -1.58 13.22
C GLU A 47 23.95 -1.36 13.78
N ILE A 48 23.16 -2.43 13.92
CA ILE A 48 21.82 -2.35 14.54
C ILE A 48 21.93 -1.86 15.99
N LEU A 49 22.86 -2.47 16.75
CA LEU A 49 23.04 -2.13 18.16
C LEU A 49 23.55 -0.70 18.32
N SER A 50 24.49 -0.28 17.46
CA SER A 50 24.98 1.10 17.38
C SER A 50 23.87 2.09 17.02
N ALA A 51 23.02 1.77 16.03
CA ALA A 51 21.89 2.61 15.64
C ALA A 51 20.87 2.78 16.77
N LEU A 52 20.62 1.73 17.56
CA LEU A 52 19.75 1.80 18.74
C LEU A 52 20.36 2.66 19.86
N GLN A 53 21.66 2.53 20.12
CA GLN A 53 22.35 3.31 21.15
C GLN A 53 22.46 4.79 20.79
N ASN A 54 22.72 5.09 19.52
CA ASN A 54 22.86 6.44 19.00
C ASN A 54 21.54 7.05 18.50
N ALA A 55 20.41 6.36 18.76
CA ALA A 55 19.11 6.82 18.32
C ALA A 55 18.74 8.16 18.97
N ASN A 56 18.42 9.15 18.13
CA ASN A 56 18.01 10.45 18.63
C ASN A 56 16.56 10.40 19.16
N LEU A 57 16.41 10.40 20.48
CA LEU A 57 15.10 10.35 21.15
C LEU A 57 14.18 11.52 20.78
N TYR A 58 14.73 12.70 20.48
CA TYR A 58 13.92 13.85 20.04
C TYR A 58 13.28 13.60 18.67
N LEU A 59 14.03 12.99 17.74
CA LEU A 59 13.49 12.62 16.43
C LEU A 59 12.45 11.51 16.55
N ILE A 60 12.66 10.53 17.44
CA ILE A 60 11.68 9.47 17.71
C ILE A 60 10.39 10.07 18.29
N LEU A 61 10.51 10.98 19.27
CA LEU A 61 9.37 11.66 19.86
C LEU A 61 8.62 12.48 18.82
N ALA A 62 9.34 13.22 17.97
CA ALA A 62 8.75 13.97 16.87
C ALA A 62 7.98 13.03 15.93
N ALA A 63 8.59 11.92 15.50
CA ALA A 63 7.94 10.91 14.67
C ALA A 63 6.69 10.32 15.33
N LEU A 64 6.74 10.06 16.64
CA LEU A 64 5.60 9.56 17.40
C LEU A 64 4.44 10.58 17.45
N LEU A 65 4.73 11.86 17.71
CA LEU A 65 3.73 12.93 17.67
C LEU A 65 3.13 13.11 16.27
N LEU A 66 3.97 13.10 15.23
CA LEU A 66 3.55 13.13 13.83
C LEU A 66 2.67 11.91 13.49
N SER A 67 2.96 10.74 14.05
CA SER A 67 2.15 9.53 13.83
C SER A 67 0.74 9.64 14.44
N VAL A 68 0.63 10.23 15.63
CA VAL A 68 -0.67 10.49 16.28
C VAL A 68 -1.48 11.48 15.45
N LEU A 69 -0.84 12.56 14.99
CA LEU A 69 -1.47 13.54 14.11
C LEU A 69 -1.93 12.91 12.78
N ASN A 70 -1.11 12.02 12.20
CA ASN A 70 -1.45 11.28 11.00
C ASN A 70 -2.67 10.36 11.21
N ILE A 71 -2.75 9.64 12.33
CA ILE A 71 -3.91 8.81 12.67
C ILE A 71 -5.16 9.68 12.84
N TYR A 72 -5.02 10.85 13.47
CA TYR A 72 -6.13 11.80 13.62
C TYR A 72 -6.67 12.26 12.27
N PHE A 73 -5.81 12.64 11.31
CA PHE A 73 -6.27 13.01 9.97
C PHE A 73 -6.94 11.85 9.22
N GLN A 74 -6.43 10.64 9.37
CA GLN A 74 -7.09 9.45 8.83
C GLN A 74 -8.48 9.23 9.45
N PHE A 75 -8.62 9.45 10.76
CA PHE A 75 -9.92 9.41 11.42
C PHE A 75 -10.86 10.51 10.94
N ALA A 76 -10.40 11.76 10.84
CA ALA A 76 -11.22 12.89 10.40
C ALA A 76 -11.76 12.67 8.98
N LYS A 77 -10.91 12.24 8.06
CA LYS A 77 -11.29 11.86 6.70
C LYS A 77 -12.27 10.69 6.69
N TRP A 78 -11.98 9.63 7.46
CA TRP A 78 -12.88 8.48 7.54
C TRP A 78 -14.25 8.84 8.10
N LYS A 79 -14.31 9.74 9.07
CA LYS A 79 -15.55 10.29 9.62
C LYS A 79 -16.37 11.02 8.58
N LEU A 80 -15.75 11.85 7.74
CA LEU A 80 -16.44 12.52 6.62
C LEU A 80 -17.04 11.50 5.65
N THR A 81 -16.24 10.51 5.25
CA THR A 81 -16.69 9.43 4.35
C THR A 81 -17.82 8.61 4.97
N CYS A 82 -17.75 8.26 6.26
CA CYS A 82 -18.81 7.57 6.98
C CYS A 82 -20.10 8.39 7.07
N GLY A 83 -19.98 9.69 7.32
CA GLY A 83 -21.11 10.61 7.34
C GLY A 83 -21.85 10.65 6.00
N GLN A 84 -21.12 10.75 4.89
CA GLN A 84 -21.70 10.90 3.56
C GLN A 84 -22.12 9.56 2.92
N ALA A 85 -21.30 8.52 3.03
CA ALA A 85 -21.52 7.24 2.33
C ALA A 85 -22.26 6.20 3.18
N LEU A 86 -22.14 6.26 4.51
CA LEU A 86 -22.71 5.26 5.43
C LEU A 86 -23.84 5.81 6.30
N ASN A 87 -24.09 7.12 6.31
CA ASN A 87 -25.00 7.81 7.22
C ASN A 87 -24.71 7.44 8.68
N GLU A 88 -23.44 7.47 9.07
CA GLU A 88 -22.99 7.17 10.43
C GLU A 88 -22.15 8.33 10.98
N THR A 89 -22.52 8.82 12.17
CA THR A 89 -21.94 10.01 12.79
C THR A 89 -21.32 9.71 14.16
N LYS A 90 -21.51 8.51 14.71
CA LYS A 90 -20.98 8.13 16.03
C LYS A 90 -19.46 7.98 15.98
N ASN A 91 -18.75 8.97 16.52
CA ASN A 91 -17.29 9.02 16.56
C ASN A 91 -16.65 7.73 17.08
N LEU A 92 -17.15 7.17 18.17
CA LEU A 92 -16.58 5.96 18.79
C LEU A 92 -16.66 4.75 17.85
N LYS A 93 -17.79 4.59 17.14
CA LYS A 93 -18.00 3.49 16.19
C LYS A 93 -17.09 3.65 14.96
N ILE A 94 -16.96 4.88 14.46
CA ILE A 94 -16.05 5.22 13.36
C ILE A 94 -14.59 4.98 13.76
N PHE A 95 -14.22 5.33 14.99
CA PHE A 95 -12.89 5.11 15.54
C PHE A 95 -12.57 3.61 15.66
N HIS A 96 -13.48 2.82 16.23
CA HIS A 96 -13.33 1.36 16.27
C HIS A 96 -13.23 0.76 14.86
N SER A 97 -14.07 1.21 13.92
CA SER A 97 -13.98 0.81 12.51
C SER A 97 -12.57 1.05 11.94
N LEU A 98 -12.00 2.24 12.16
CA LEU A 98 -10.66 2.59 11.69
C LEU A 98 -9.60 1.64 12.25
N PHE A 99 -9.60 1.41 13.56
CA PHE A 99 -8.62 0.55 14.22
C PHE A 99 -8.78 -0.93 13.89
N TYR A 100 -10.00 -1.45 13.77
CA TYR A 100 -10.23 -2.81 13.26
C TYR A 100 -9.72 -2.95 11.83
N GLY A 101 -9.91 -1.93 11.01
CA GLY A 101 -9.31 -1.82 9.68
C GLY A 101 -7.79 -1.89 9.73
N PHE A 102 -7.13 -1.10 10.58
CA PHE A 102 -5.67 -1.11 10.71
C PHE A 102 -5.15 -2.48 11.14
N SER A 103 -5.71 -3.08 12.18
CA SER A 103 -5.30 -4.39 12.67
C SER A 103 -5.43 -5.46 11.59
N ALA A 104 -6.55 -5.51 10.88
CA ALA A 104 -6.74 -6.47 9.79
C ALA A 104 -5.84 -6.16 8.58
N GLY A 105 -5.60 -4.88 8.29
CA GLY A 105 -4.72 -4.44 7.21
C GLY A 105 -3.25 -4.80 7.42
N ILE A 106 -2.74 -4.73 8.65
CA ILE A 106 -1.35 -5.09 8.99
C ILE A 106 -1.07 -6.57 8.76
N ILE A 107 -2.05 -7.43 9.07
CA ILE A 107 -1.89 -8.88 8.99
C ILE A 107 -2.08 -9.40 7.55
N THR A 108 -2.82 -8.68 6.72
CA THR A 108 -3.24 -9.17 5.40
C THR A 108 -2.35 -8.65 4.26
N PRO A 109 -2.09 -9.48 3.23
CA PRO A 109 -1.33 -9.04 2.06
C PRO A 109 -2.07 -7.91 1.34
N LEU A 110 -1.33 -6.92 0.83
CA LEU A 110 -1.88 -5.74 0.14
C LEU A 110 -2.93 -4.97 0.99
N ARG A 111 -2.94 -5.17 2.32
CA ARG A 111 -3.88 -4.55 3.27
C ARG A 111 -5.36 -4.79 2.91
N ILE A 112 -5.69 -5.86 2.18
CA ILE A 112 -7.08 -6.17 1.79
C ILE A 112 -8.00 -6.42 3.00
N GLY A 113 -7.43 -6.81 4.14
CA GLY A 113 -8.16 -6.98 5.39
C GLY A 113 -8.71 -5.67 5.94
N GLU A 114 -8.14 -4.51 5.57
CA GLU A 114 -8.65 -3.21 6.04
C GLU A 114 -10.11 -2.98 5.63
N TYR A 115 -10.52 -3.47 4.46
CA TYR A 115 -11.89 -3.37 3.97
C TYR A 115 -12.87 -4.17 4.83
N PHE A 116 -12.53 -5.43 5.13
CA PHE A 116 -13.35 -6.28 5.99
C PHE A 116 -13.31 -5.82 7.45
N GLY A 117 -12.13 -5.44 7.95
CA GLY A 117 -11.93 -4.97 9.32
C GLY A 117 -12.77 -3.74 9.64
N ARG A 118 -12.84 -2.77 8.72
CA ARG A 118 -13.69 -1.58 8.87
C ARG A 118 -15.18 -1.92 8.94
N ALA A 119 -15.61 -2.98 8.25
CA ALA A 119 -17.01 -3.41 8.24
C ALA A 119 -17.46 -4.07 9.55
N ILE A 120 -16.54 -4.66 10.33
CA ILE A 120 -16.86 -5.34 11.61
C ILE A 120 -17.56 -4.39 12.59
N ALA A 121 -17.17 -3.12 12.62
CA ALA A 121 -17.77 -2.10 13.48
C ALA A 121 -19.17 -1.65 13.02
N PHE A 122 -19.55 -1.91 11.76
CA PHE A 122 -20.80 -1.49 11.13
C PHE A 122 -21.71 -2.69 10.82
N LYS A 123 -22.13 -3.40 11.87
CA LYS A 123 -22.99 -4.60 11.74
C LYS A 123 -24.34 -4.32 11.05
N ASP A 124 -24.80 -3.08 11.10
CA ASP A 124 -26.04 -2.58 10.50
C ASP A 124 -25.87 -2.12 9.04
N LYS A 125 -24.66 -2.15 8.47
CA LYS A 125 -24.38 -1.74 7.09
C LYS A 125 -23.94 -2.95 6.26
N SER A 126 -24.28 -2.94 4.98
CA SER A 126 -23.80 -3.99 4.08
C SER A 126 -22.29 -3.88 3.88
N LEU A 127 -21.61 -5.04 3.82
CA LEU A 127 -20.17 -5.12 3.57
C LEU A 127 -19.77 -4.35 2.31
N LEU A 128 -20.52 -4.51 1.22
CA LEU A 128 -20.26 -3.83 -0.04
C LEU A 128 -20.26 -2.30 0.10
N ARG A 129 -21.19 -1.75 0.91
CA ARG A 129 -21.26 -0.30 1.13
C ARG A 129 -20.05 0.21 1.94
N VAL A 130 -19.62 -0.53 2.96
CA VAL A 130 -18.42 -0.17 3.74
C VAL A 130 -17.14 -0.32 2.91
N THR A 131 -17.05 -1.35 2.08
CA THR A 131 -15.93 -1.55 1.14
C THR A 131 -15.86 -0.40 0.14
N ALA A 132 -16.97 0.00 -0.47
CA ALA A 132 -17.01 1.14 -1.39
C ALA A 132 -16.60 2.45 -0.69
N ALA A 133 -17.11 2.71 0.51
CA ALA A 133 -16.69 3.85 1.33
C ALA A 133 -15.17 3.81 1.63
N THR A 134 -14.63 2.64 1.97
CA THR A 134 -13.19 2.46 2.23
C THR A 134 -12.36 2.68 0.97
N LEU A 135 -12.85 2.26 -0.19
CA LEU A 135 -12.19 2.51 -1.48
C LEU A 135 -12.12 4.02 -1.76
N ILE A 136 -13.22 4.74 -1.59
CA ILE A 136 -13.26 6.20 -1.73
C ILE A 136 -12.27 6.86 -0.77
N ASP A 137 -12.26 6.44 0.50
CA ASP A 137 -11.34 6.93 1.52
C ASP A 137 -9.86 6.78 1.12
N LYS A 138 -9.51 5.71 0.40
CA LYS A 138 -8.14 5.42 -0.05
C LYS A 138 -7.80 6.04 -1.39
N PHE A 139 -8.79 6.21 -2.27
CA PHE A 139 -8.61 6.76 -3.60
C PHE A 139 -8.16 8.22 -3.55
N PHE A 140 -8.80 9.07 -2.73
CA PHE A 140 -8.44 10.49 -2.67
C PHE A 140 -6.96 10.74 -2.30
N PRO A 141 -6.40 10.17 -1.21
CA PRO A 141 -4.98 10.31 -0.93
C PRO A 141 -4.08 9.76 -2.05
N LEU A 142 -4.48 8.66 -2.71
CA LEU A 142 -3.71 8.09 -3.81
C LEU A 142 -3.59 9.08 -4.96
N VAL A 143 -4.69 9.71 -5.38
CA VAL A 143 -4.68 10.74 -6.44
C VAL A 143 -3.78 11.90 -6.05
N ILE A 144 -3.92 12.40 -4.80
CA ILE A 144 -3.11 13.53 -4.31
C ILE A 144 -1.61 13.17 -4.29
N VAL A 145 -1.26 11.99 -3.80
CA VAL A 145 0.13 11.52 -3.73
C VAL A 145 0.72 11.32 -5.13
N VAL A 146 -0.04 10.73 -6.06
CA VAL A 146 0.43 10.56 -7.44
C VAL A 146 0.63 11.92 -8.10
N PHE A 147 -0.30 12.85 -7.93
CA PHE A 147 -0.22 14.18 -8.56
C PHE A 147 0.92 15.04 -7.99
N LEU A 148 0.88 15.29 -6.68
CA LEU A 148 1.90 16.11 -6.01
C LEU A 148 3.27 15.43 -6.05
N GLY A 149 3.32 14.11 -5.86
CA GLY A 149 4.55 13.34 -5.94
C GLY A 149 5.18 13.43 -7.33
N SER A 150 4.39 13.39 -8.40
CA SER A 150 4.89 13.57 -9.77
C SER A 150 5.42 14.98 -10.01
N ILE A 151 4.72 16.02 -9.53
CA ILE A 151 5.17 17.42 -9.62
C ILE A 151 6.52 17.60 -8.91
N LEU A 152 6.60 17.14 -7.66
CA LEU A 152 7.83 17.22 -6.86
C LEU A 152 8.96 16.39 -7.46
N SER A 153 8.65 15.26 -8.12
CA SER A 153 9.67 14.46 -8.80
C SER A 153 10.28 15.21 -9.99
N VAL A 154 9.48 15.94 -10.78
CA VAL A 154 10.02 16.77 -11.87
C VAL A 154 10.88 17.91 -11.32
N LEU A 155 10.43 18.56 -10.24
CA LEU A 155 11.23 19.60 -9.58
C LEU A 155 12.53 19.04 -9.00
N PHE A 156 12.50 17.84 -8.40
CA PHE A 156 13.68 17.17 -7.89
C PHE A 156 14.69 16.89 -9.01
N LEU A 157 14.24 16.38 -10.16
CA LEU A 157 15.12 16.20 -11.32
C LEU A 157 15.73 17.53 -11.80
N TYR A 158 14.95 18.61 -11.81
CA TYR A 158 15.42 19.93 -12.22
C TYR A 158 16.48 20.49 -11.27
N PHE A 159 16.24 20.45 -9.95
CA PHE A 159 17.13 21.08 -8.97
C PHE A 159 18.32 20.22 -8.54
N VAL A 160 18.23 18.89 -8.67
CA VAL A 160 19.28 17.98 -8.18
C VAL A 160 20.11 17.36 -9.32
N PHE A 161 19.50 17.14 -10.48
CA PHE A 161 20.17 16.55 -11.64
C PHE A 161 20.41 17.56 -12.78
N ASP A 162 20.10 18.84 -12.56
CA ASP A 162 20.30 19.95 -13.51
C ASP A 162 19.78 19.65 -14.92
N ILE A 163 18.62 18.98 -15.03
CA ILE A 163 18.02 18.69 -16.33
C ILE A 163 17.64 19.98 -17.06
N SER A 164 17.67 19.95 -18.39
CA SER A 164 17.35 21.14 -19.20
C SER A 164 15.93 21.63 -18.93
N THR A 165 15.75 22.96 -18.94
CA THR A 165 14.44 23.59 -18.72
C THR A 165 13.39 23.11 -19.74
N TYR A 166 13.79 22.86 -20.98
CA TYR A 166 12.91 22.30 -22.02
C TYR A 166 12.40 20.89 -21.66
N LEU A 167 13.28 20.04 -21.12
CA LEU A 167 12.88 18.71 -20.68
C LEU A 167 11.93 18.79 -19.48
N ALA A 168 12.25 19.62 -18.48
CA ALA A 168 11.37 19.82 -17.33
C ALA A 168 9.98 20.32 -17.74
N LEU A 169 9.90 21.30 -18.65
CA LEU A 169 8.63 21.82 -19.16
C LEU A 169 7.83 20.74 -19.92
N SER A 170 8.50 19.94 -20.74
CA SER A 170 7.85 18.82 -21.45
C SER A 170 7.26 17.79 -20.50
N LEU A 171 7.97 17.47 -19.40
CA LEU A 171 7.49 16.55 -18.37
C LEU A 171 6.27 17.10 -17.63
N PHE A 172 6.26 18.41 -17.31
CA PHE A 172 5.07 19.05 -16.75
C PHE A 172 3.88 18.97 -17.70
N ILE A 173 4.07 19.26 -19.00
CA ILE A 173 2.99 19.17 -20.00
C ILE A 173 2.42 17.76 -20.06
N VAL A 174 3.27 16.73 -20.13
CA VAL A 174 2.83 15.33 -20.14
C VAL A 174 2.09 14.97 -18.85
N LEU A 175 2.63 15.36 -17.69
CA LEU A 175 2.00 15.12 -16.39
C LEU A 175 0.59 15.73 -16.32
N PHE A 176 0.45 17.02 -16.64
CA PHE A 176 -0.85 17.69 -16.60
C PHE A 176 -1.83 17.10 -17.62
N THR A 177 -1.36 16.71 -18.80
CA THR A 177 -2.20 16.07 -19.83
C THR A 177 -2.70 14.71 -19.37
N LEU A 178 -1.82 13.87 -18.82
CA LEU A 178 -2.22 12.57 -18.28
C LEU A 178 -3.19 12.74 -17.11
N PHE A 179 -2.93 13.68 -16.20
CA PHE A 179 -3.82 13.91 -15.07
C PHE A 179 -5.21 14.35 -15.53
N TYR A 180 -5.29 15.27 -16.50
CA TYR A 180 -6.55 15.70 -17.11
C TYR A 180 -7.31 14.58 -17.83
N LEU A 181 -6.61 13.60 -18.41
CA LEU A 181 -7.25 12.49 -19.13
C LEU A 181 -7.80 11.41 -18.19
N PHE A 182 -7.13 11.16 -17.06
CA PHE A 182 -7.45 10.06 -16.16
C PHE A 182 -8.33 10.45 -14.95
N PHE A 183 -8.40 11.74 -14.58
CA PHE A 183 -9.13 12.23 -13.41
C PHE A 183 -10.02 13.41 -13.76
#